data_AF-A0A7C5RSX4-F1
#
_entry.id   AF-A0A7C5RSX4-F1
#
_cell.length_a   1.000
_cell.length_b   1.000
_cell.length_c   1.000
_cell.angle_alpha   90.00
_cell.angle_beta   90.00
_cell.angle_gamma   90.00
#
_symmetry.space_group_name_H-M   'P 1'
#
loop_
_entity.id
_entity.type
_entity.pdbx_description
1 polymer ?
#
loop_
_entity_poly.entity_id
_entity_poly.type
_entity_poly.pdbx_seq_one_letter_code
_entity_poly.pdbx_strand_id
1 'polypeptide(L)'
;MTRKHAIRQRYSTRPPANSLAAHPATKFAHMARLRRALYRFLSAIFLPPREDRHRELIEAAQTIWADRTLLAQFQWYLHWQPLLGRLTDENPPSLDELLRAYTSLFVVGPGGRPSCPLYASSYLDPNRRLAGVISLHVEQIYRTTGFALSPQIHDFPDHLAIELEFAAVLCEHEAEAWETTIAERVRAVLQRERYFLERFVGSWLPELAHRLVQHDTTGLYSAAADASNALVQHDLDLLAALLSRVDEVQL
;
A
#
# COMPACT_ATOMS: atom_id res chain seq x y z
N MET A 1 -0.15 -45.70 35.61
CA MET A 1 0.20 -45.05 34.33
C MET A 1 -0.42 -43.64 34.36
N THR A 2 0.25 -42.48 34.52
CA THR A 2 1.54 -41.93 33.99
C THR A 2 1.32 -41.28 32.61
N ARG A 3 1.40 -39.96 32.33
CA ARG A 3 1.62 -38.66 33.07
C ARG A 3 0.55 -37.64 32.58
N LYS A 4 0.16 -36.51 33.20
CA LYS A 4 0.80 -35.30 33.79
C LYS A 4 1.47 -34.30 32.81
N HIS A 5 0.92 -33.06 32.78
CA HIS A 5 1.46 -31.76 32.32
C HIS A 5 1.40 -31.40 30.81
N ALA A 6 1.34 -30.13 30.38
CA ALA A 6 0.68 -28.90 30.89
C ALA A 6 1.02 -27.69 29.98
N ILE A 7 0.05 -26.98 29.41
CA ILE A 7 0.21 -25.57 29.00
C ILE A 7 -1.07 -24.81 29.38
N ARG A 8 -0.99 -23.97 30.42
CA ARG A 8 -2.04 -22.98 30.75
C ARG A 8 -1.67 -21.66 30.07
N GLN A 9 -2.57 -21.12 29.24
CA GLN A 9 -2.48 -19.72 28.83
C GLN A 9 -2.59 -18.84 30.09
N ARG A 10 -1.60 -17.97 30.31
CA ARG A 10 -1.71 -16.90 31.31
C ARG A 10 -2.49 -15.76 30.68
N TYR A 11 -3.72 -15.55 31.15
CA TYR A 11 -4.43 -14.29 30.94
C TYR A 11 -3.61 -13.18 31.60
N SER A 12 -2.98 -12.33 30.79
CA SER A 12 -2.34 -11.12 31.28
C SER A 12 -3.42 -10.10 31.62
N THR A 13 -3.37 -9.56 32.83
CA THR A 13 -4.34 -8.58 33.33
C THR A 13 -4.26 -7.28 32.54
N ARG A 14 -5.42 -6.83 32.03
CA ARG A 14 -5.60 -5.52 31.38
C ARG A 14 -5.07 -4.41 32.31
N PRO A 15 -4.12 -3.55 31.86
CA PRO A 15 -3.66 -2.44 32.69
C PRO A 15 -4.80 -1.41 32.91
N PRO A 16 -4.77 -0.65 34.02
CA PRO A 16 -5.85 0.25 34.38
C PRO A 16 -5.97 1.42 33.39
N ALA A 17 -7.21 1.84 33.14
CA ALA A 17 -7.51 2.99 32.29
C ALA A 17 -7.25 4.31 33.05
N ASN A 18 -5.99 4.76 33.11
CA ASN A 18 -5.63 6.17 33.23
C ASN A 18 -4.12 6.44 33.06
N SER A 19 -3.72 6.80 31.83
CA SER A 19 -2.53 7.63 31.53
C SER A 19 -2.47 7.87 30.01
N LEU A 20 -3.44 8.62 29.47
CA LEU A 20 -3.58 8.83 28.01
C LEU A 20 -2.71 9.96 27.43
N ALA A 21 -1.53 10.17 28.02
CA ALA A 21 -0.39 10.67 27.24
C ALA A 21 0.16 9.50 26.42
N ALA A 22 -0.45 9.22 25.26
CA ALA A 22 -0.11 8.06 24.44
C ALA A 22 1.40 7.98 24.17
N HIS A 23 2.02 6.87 24.60
CA HIS A 23 3.46 6.65 24.47
C HIS A 23 3.90 6.81 23.01
N PRO A 24 5.07 7.41 22.69
CA PRO A 24 5.48 7.66 21.31
C PRO A 24 5.42 6.42 20.41
N ALA A 25 5.85 5.26 20.92
CA ALA A 25 5.74 3.98 20.22
C ALA A 25 4.30 3.62 19.81
N THR A 26 3.32 3.89 20.67
CA THR A 26 1.89 3.66 20.38
C THR A 26 1.40 4.58 19.26
N LYS A 27 1.90 5.83 19.19
CA LYS A 27 1.56 6.76 18.10
C LYS A 27 2.13 6.29 16.76
N PHE A 28 3.39 5.88 16.72
CA PHE A 28 4.02 5.38 15.50
C PHE A 28 3.38 4.06 15.03
N ALA A 29 3.04 3.13 15.94
CA ALA A 29 2.31 1.91 15.60
C ALA A 29 0.91 2.19 15.01
N HIS A 30 0.18 3.19 15.52
CA HIS A 30 -1.09 3.62 14.91
C HIS A 30 -0.92 4.24 13.52
N MET A 31 0.14 5.04 13.33
CA MET A 31 0.47 5.65 12.03
C MET A 31 0.83 4.59 10.99
N ALA A 32 1.65 3.59 11.35
CA ALA A 32 1.95 2.45 10.49
C ALA A 32 0.68 1.65 10.11
N ARG A 33 -0.24 1.42 11.06
CA ARG A 33 -1.54 0.78 10.78
C ARG A 33 -2.46 1.60 9.87
N LEU A 34 -2.42 2.93 9.95
CA LEU A 34 -3.12 3.81 9.02
C LEU A 34 -2.54 3.66 7.60
N ARG A 35 -1.22 3.77 7.43
CA ARG A 35 -0.55 3.63 6.12
C ARG A 35 -0.83 2.27 5.48
N ARG A 36 -0.79 1.19 6.26
CA ARG A 36 -1.26 -0.14 5.84
C ARG A 36 -2.68 -0.13 5.27
N ALA A 37 -3.65 0.49 5.95
CA ALA A 37 -5.02 0.55 5.46
C ALA A 37 -5.13 1.36 4.14
N LEU A 38 -4.39 2.47 4.03
CA LEU A 38 -4.33 3.27 2.81
C LEU A 38 -3.71 2.51 1.63
N TYR A 39 -2.59 1.80 1.85
CA TYR A 39 -1.98 0.95 0.82
C TYR A 39 -2.89 -0.19 0.35
N ARG A 40 -3.64 -0.83 1.26
CA ARG A 40 -4.64 -1.85 0.89
C ARG A 40 -5.78 -1.28 0.06
N PHE A 41 -6.29 -0.12 0.43
CA PHE A 41 -7.32 0.58 -0.32
C PHE A 41 -6.85 0.90 -1.75
N LEU A 42 -5.62 1.41 -1.91
CA LEU A 42 -5.03 1.64 -3.23
C LEU A 42 -4.78 0.34 -4.01
N SER A 43 -4.24 -0.70 -3.37
CA SER A 43 -4.05 -2.03 -3.99
C SER A 43 -5.35 -2.56 -4.58
N ALA A 44 -6.45 -2.49 -3.81
CA ALA A 44 -7.77 -2.94 -4.22
C ALA A 44 -8.30 -2.23 -5.48
N ILE A 45 -8.00 -0.93 -5.66
CA ILE A 45 -8.41 -0.17 -6.86
C ILE A 45 -7.74 -0.73 -8.13
N PHE A 46 -6.47 -1.14 -8.05
CA PHE A 46 -5.70 -1.63 -9.20
C PHE A 46 -5.90 -3.13 -9.51
N LEU A 47 -6.82 -3.81 -8.82
CA LEU A 47 -7.21 -5.19 -9.15
C LEU A 47 -8.43 -5.23 -10.09
N PRO A 48 -8.61 -6.28 -10.93
CA PRO A 48 -9.71 -6.36 -11.90
C PRO A 48 -11.09 -6.18 -11.24
N PRO A 49 -11.92 -5.18 -11.61
CA PRO A 49 -13.14 -4.83 -10.90
C PRO A 49 -14.13 -5.98 -10.73
N ARG A 50 -14.79 -6.02 -9.57
CA ARG A 50 -15.78 -7.03 -9.18
C ARG A 50 -16.83 -6.36 -8.28
N GLU A 51 -18.03 -6.92 -8.22
CA GLU A 51 -19.16 -6.33 -7.46
C GLU A 51 -18.90 -6.22 -5.96
N ASP A 52 -18.26 -7.25 -5.38
CA ASP A 52 -17.80 -7.26 -3.98
C ASP A 52 -16.85 -6.09 -3.72
N ARG A 53 -15.75 -6.02 -4.47
CA ARG A 53 -14.71 -5.00 -4.28
C ARG A 53 -15.17 -3.59 -4.62
N HIS A 54 -16.03 -3.42 -5.63
CA HIS A 54 -16.56 -2.10 -6.02
C HIS A 54 -17.36 -1.48 -4.87
N ARG A 55 -18.20 -2.28 -4.21
CA ARG A 55 -18.93 -1.89 -3.01
C ARG A 55 -18.01 -1.57 -1.84
N GLU A 56 -17.07 -2.46 -1.53
CA GLU A 56 -16.08 -2.28 -0.46
C GLU A 56 -15.24 -1.00 -0.64
N LEU A 57 -14.86 -0.68 -1.89
CA LEU A 57 -14.11 0.55 -2.20
C LEU A 57 -14.95 1.82 -1.99
N ILE A 58 -16.24 1.80 -2.32
CA ILE A 58 -17.16 2.92 -2.06
C ILE A 58 -17.36 3.10 -0.55
N GLU A 59 -17.63 2.03 0.19
CA GLU A 59 -17.81 2.06 1.65
C GLU A 59 -16.53 2.54 2.38
N ALA A 60 -15.36 2.08 1.93
CA ALA A 60 -14.07 2.54 2.44
C ALA A 60 -13.82 4.01 2.10
N ALA A 61 -14.09 4.47 0.87
CA ALA A 61 -13.93 5.86 0.49
C ALA A 61 -14.86 6.79 1.28
N GLN A 62 -16.12 6.39 1.49
CA GLN A 62 -17.07 7.12 2.34
C GLN A 62 -16.58 7.23 3.79
N THR A 63 -16.01 6.16 4.34
CA THR A 63 -15.43 6.15 5.69
C THR A 63 -14.23 7.11 5.78
N ILE A 64 -13.28 7.02 4.84
CA ILE A 64 -12.09 7.90 4.76
C ILE A 64 -12.53 9.36 4.59
N TRP A 65 -13.57 9.62 3.80
CA TRP A 65 -14.11 10.96 3.58
C TRP A 65 -14.83 11.52 4.81
N ALA A 66 -15.57 10.69 5.56
CA ALA A 66 -16.22 11.11 6.80
C ALA A 66 -15.19 11.56 7.86
N ASP A 67 -14.15 10.74 8.08
CA ASP A 67 -13.11 10.97 9.10
C ASP A 67 -11.91 11.81 8.61
N ARG A 68 -12.05 12.49 7.46
CA ARG A 68 -10.97 13.22 6.77
C ARG A 68 -10.26 14.32 7.57
N THR A 69 -10.79 14.75 8.71
CA THR A 69 -10.23 15.84 9.54
C THR A 69 -8.78 15.60 9.99
N LEU A 70 -8.39 14.33 10.19
CA LEU A 70 -6.98 13.98 10.46
C LEU A 70 -6.15 14.07 9.17
N LEU A 71 -6.65 13.49 8.07
CA LEU A 71 -5.90 13.37 6.82
C LEU A 71 -5.68 14.72 6.13
N ALA A 72 -6.65 15.64 6.23
CA ALA A 72 -6.58 16.99 5.68
C ALA A 72 -5.46 17.88 6.26
N GLN A 73 -4.76 17.42 7.31
CA GLN A 73 -3.57 18.08 7.86
C GLN A 73 -2.29 17.75 7.07
N PHE A 74 -2.31 16.70 6.24
CA PHE A 74 -1.16 16.27 5.44
C PHE A 74 -1.31 16.72 3.99
N GLN A 75 -0.23 17.23 3.39
CA GLN A 75 -0.24 17.74 2.02
C GLN A 75 -0.61 16.67 0.98
N TRP A 76 -0.24 15.40 1.21
CA TRP A 76 -0.58 14.29 0.32
C TRP A 76 -2.10 14.08 0.18
N TYR A 77 -2.90 14.50 1.17
CA TYR A 77 -4.37 14.36 1.11
C TYR A 77 -5.00 15.20 -0.02
N LEU A 78 -4.35 16.27 -0.47
CA LEU A 78 -4.80 17.05 -1.63
C LEU A 78 -4.90 16.18 -2.90
N HIS A 79 -3.98 15.23 -3.07
CA HIS A 79 -3.98 14.26 -4.18
C HIS A 79 -5.02 13.14 -4.01
N TRP A 80 -5.50 12.92 -2.78
CA TRP A 80 -6.56 11.95 -2.49
C TRP A 80 -7.97 12.53 -2.64
N GLN A 81 -8.14 13.84 -2.59
CA GLN A 81 -9.45 14.49 -2.76
C GLN A 81 -10.16 14.11 -4.08
N PRO A 82 -9.49 14.08 -5.26
CA PRO A 82 -10.12 13.66 -6.51
C PRO A 82 -10.50 12.17 -6.53
N LEU A 83 -9.70 11.32 -5.90
CA LEU A 83 -9.97 9.88 -5.81
C LEU A 83 -11.21 9.61 -4.94
N LEU A 84 -11.19 10.13 -3.72
CA LEU A 84 -12.28 9.95 -2.77
C LEU A 84 -13.56 10.59 -3.31
N GLY A 85 -13.48 11.82 -3.82
CA GLY A 85 -14.63 12.54 -4.38
C GLY A 85 -15.35 11.77 -5.48
N ARG A 86 -14.63 11.05 -6.37
CA ARG A 86 -15.24 10.19 -7.41
C ARG A 86 -15.93 8.95 -6.84
N LEU A 87 -15.41 8.37 -5.76
CA LEU A 87 -16.00 7.18 -5.12
C LEU A 87 -17.13 7.54 -4.15
N THR A 88 -17.18 8.78 -3.66
CA THR A 88 -18.22 9.31 -2.76
C THR A 88 -19.20 10.27 -3.44
N ASP A 89 -19.19 10.35 -4.77
CA ASP A 89 -20.14 11.14 -5.55
C ASP A 89 -21.58 10.59 -5.40
N GLU A 90 -22.59 11.37 -5.78
CA GLU A 90 -23.98 10.87 -5.86
C GLU A 90 -24.13 9.79 -6.95
N ASN A 91 -23.31 9.86 -8.00
CA ASN A 91 -23.25 8.88 -9.08
C ASN A 91 -21.79 8.44 -9.33
N PRO A 92 -21.20 7.60 -8.47
CA PRO A 92 -19.84 7.10 -8.63
C PRO A 92 -19.74 6.18 -9.87
N PRO A 93 -18.54 6.02 -10.47
CA PRO A 93 -18.36 5.18 -11.64
C PRO A 93 -18.92 3.77 -11.45
N SER A 94 -19.80 3.34 -12.35
CA SER A 94 -20.43 2.01 -12.27
C SER A 94 -19.42 0.89 -12.51
N LEU A 95 -19.70 -0.31 -11.99
CA LEU A 95 -18.86 -1.49 -12.20
C LEU A 95 -18.59 -1.74 -13.70
N ASP A 96 -19.60 -1.54 -14.55
CA ASP A 96 -19.52 -1.68 -16.00
C ASP A 96 -18.59 -0.65 -16.66
N GLU A 97 -18.58 0.60 -16.19
CA GLU A 97 -17.65 1.62 -16.65
C GLU A 97 -16.22 1.30 -16.22
N LEU A 98 -16.04 0.86 -14.97
CA LEU A 98 -14.74 0.45 -14.46
C LEU A 98 -14.20 -0.80 -15.16
N LEU A 99 -15.03 -1.80 -15.48
CA LEU A 99 -14.62 -2.97 -16.26
C LEU A 99 -14.15 -2.59 -17.67
N ARG A 100 -14.86 -1.70 -18.35
CA ARG A 100 -14.46 -1.18 -19.68
C ARG A 100 -13.15 -0.41 -19.61
N ALA A 101 -13.02 0.49 -18.63
CA ALA A 101 -11.80 1.27 -18.41
C ALA A 101 -10.61 0.38 -18.06
N TYR A 102 -10.77 -0.54 -17.10
CA TYR A 102 -9.73 -1.48 -16.68
C TYR A 102 -9.23 -2.33 -17.85
N THR A 103 -10.13 -2.87 -18.66
CA THR A 103 -9.77 -3.65 -19.85
C THR A 103 -8.95 -2.81 -20.83
N SER A 104 -9.40 -1.60 -21.17
CA SER A 104 -8.74 -0.71 -22.13
C SER A 104 -7.38 -0.18 -21.66
N LEU A 105 -7.26 0.12 -20.36
CA LEU A 105 -6.04 0.67 -19.77
C LEU A 105 -4.99 -0.42 -19.53
N PHE A 106 -5.39 -1.54 -18.94
CA PHE A 106 -4.47 -2.49 -18.28
C PHE A 106 -4.35 -3.85 -18.97
N VAL A 107 -5.35 -4.25 -19.76
CA VAL A 107 -5.42 -5.60 -20.36
C VAL A 107 -5.18 -5.54 -21.88
N VAL A 108 -6.11 -4.96 -22.64
CA VAL A 108 -6.03 -4.76 -24.10
C VAL A 108 -6.65 -3.42 -24.47
N GLY A 109 -5.80 -2.44 -24.80
CA GLY A 109 -6.19 -1.14 -25.32
C GLY A 109 -6.10 -1.03 -26.85
N PRO A 110 -6.26 0.18 -27.39
CA PRO A 110 -6.14 0.46 -28.82
C PRO A 110 -4.80 -0.04 -29.39
N GLY A 111 -4.84 -0.74 -30.53
CA GLY A 111 -3.65 -1.36 -31.11
C GLY A 111 -3.25 -2.73 -30.51
N GLY A 112 -4.11 -3.32 -29.67
CA GLY A 112 -3.93 -4.70 -29.17
C GLY A 112 -2.93 -4.82 -28.01
N ARG A 113 -2.65 -3.73 -27.30
CA ARG A 113 -1.73 -3.67 -26.15
C ARG A 113 -2.34 -2.76 -25.07
N PRO A 114 -2.05 -2.99 -23.78
CA PRO A 114 -2.51 -2.09 -22.71
C PRO A 114 -1.85 -0.72 -22.85
N SER A 115 -2.63 0.34 -22.63
CA SER A 115 -2.16 1.74 -22.71
C SER A 115 -1.27 2.11 -21.53
N CYS A 116 -1.64 1.62 -20.34
CA CYS A 116 -1.03 1.96 -19.05
C CYS A 116 -0.76 0.69 -18.22
N PRO A 117 0.00 -0.31 -18.72
CA PRO A 117 0.18 -1.61 -18.03
C PRO A 117 0.52 -1.47 -16.54
N LEU A 118 0.08 -2.38 -15.69
CA LEU A 118 0.28 -2.32 -14.24
C LEU A 118 1.54 -3.03 -13.73
N TYR A 119 2.53 -3.28 -14.59
CA TYR A 119 3.73 -4.04 -14.23
C TYR A 119 4.99 -3.17 -14.27
N ALA A 120 5.79 -3.14 -13.20
CA ALA A 120 7.02 -2.35 -13.12
C ALA A 120 7.98 -2.62 -14.30
N SER A 121 8.08 -3.89 -14.70
CA SER A 121 8.84 -4.34 -15.88
C SER A 121 8.48 -3.62 -17.19
N SER A 122 7.24 -3.15 -17.34
CA SER A 122 6.79 -2.43 -18.54
C SER A 122 7.32 -0.99 -18.65
N TYR A 123 7.85 -0.43 -17.56
CA TYR A 123 8.38 0.94 -17.48
C TYR A 123 9.88 0.95 -17.28
N LEU A 124 10.39 0.09 -16.39
CA LEU A 124 11.81 -0.04 -16.09
C LEU A 124 12.60 -0.75 -17.22
N ASP A 125 11.92 -1.53 -18.06
CA ASP A 125 12.48 -2.06 -19.31
C ASP A 125 11.45 -1.99 -20.46
N PRO A 126 11.35 -0.86 -21.16
CA PRO A 126 10.43 -0.68 -22.29
C PRO A 126 10.65 -1.67 -23.44
N ASN A 127 11.83 -2.30 -23.54
CA ASN A 127 12.15 -3.29 -24.56
C ASN A 127 11.79 -4.74 -24.13
N ARG A 128 11.33 -4.96 -22.89
CA ARG A 128 10.91 -6.25 -22.31
C ARG A 128 11.94 -7.39 -22.44
N ARG A 129 13.24 -7.07 -22.47
CA ARG A 129 14.37 -8.00 -22.50
C ARG A 129 14.67 -8.61 -21.13
N LEU A 130 14.40 -7.86 -20.06
CA LEU A 130 14.72 -8.15 -18.66
C LEU A 130 13.45 -8.22 -17.79
N ALA A 131 12.25 -8.18 -18.39
CA ALA A 131 10.98 -8.17 -17.65
C ALA A 131 10.90 -9.28 -16.58
N GLY A 132 11.21 -10.52 -16.94
CA GLY A 132 11.25 -11.64 -15.99
C GLY A 132 12.32 -11.50 -14.89
N VAL A 133 13.45 -10.82 -15.17
CA VAL A 133 14.49 -10.55 -14.16
C VAL A 133 13.98 -9.52 -13.15
N ILE A 134 13.24 -8.51 -13.61
CA ILE A 134 12.60 -7.51 -12.74
C ILE A 134 11.58 -8.20 -11.82
N SER A 135 10.64 -8.98 -12.37
CA SER A 135 9.66 -9.72 -11.58
C SER A 135 10.31 -10.68 -10.55
N LEU A 136 11.37 -11.40 -10.93
CA LEU A 136 12.12 -12.28 -10.03
C LEU A 136 12.85 -11.52 -8.91
N HIS A 137 13.37 -10.31 -9.19
CA HIS A 137 13.95 -9.46 -8.15
C HIS A 137 12.89 -9.00 -7.15
N VAL A 138 11.68 -8.62 -7.60
CA VAL A 138 10.57 -8.25 -6.72
C VAL A 138 10.15 -9.45 -5.86
N GLU A 139 9.99 -10.63 -6.46
CA GLU A 139 9.68 -11.87 -5.73
C GLU A 139 10.71 -12.19 -4.64
N GLN A 140 11.99 -12.01 -4.93
CA GLN A 140 13.06 -12.25 -3.97
C GLN A 140 12.99 -11.30 -2.76
N ILE A 141 12.52 -10.05 -2.93
CA ILE A 141 12.27 -9.14 -1.80
C ILE A 141 11.11 -9.63 -0.93
N TYR A 142 10.02 -10.11 -1.54
CA TYR A 142 8.91 -10.73 -0.80
C TYR A 142 9.42 -11.92 0.04
N ARG A 143 10.23 -12.80 -0.58
CA ARG A 143 10.79 -14.00 0.07
C ARG A 143 11.77 -13.68 1.20
N THR A 144 12.62 -12.66 1.06
CA THR A 144 13.51 -12.23 2.17
C THR A 144 12.76 -11.60 3.35
N THR A 145 11.49 -11.26 3.17
CA THR A 145 10.59 -10.75 4.22
C THR A 145 9.68 -11.84 4.80
N GLY A 146 9.78 -13.08 4.32
CA GLY A 146 8.99 -14.24 4.77
C GLY A 146 7.69 -14.46 3.99
N PHE A 147 7.46 -13.74 2.89
CA PHE A 147 6.25 -13.83 2.08
C PHE A 147 6.52 -14.50 0.72
N ALA A 148 5.46 -15.07 0.15
CA ALA A 148 5.42 -15.57 -1.21
C ALA A 148 4.04 -15.25 -1.80
N LEU A 149 3.94 -15.13 -3.12
CA LEU A 149 2.63 -15.02 -3.77
C LEU A 149 1.80 -16.27 -3.48
N SER A 150 0.52 -16.07 -3.22
CA SER A 150 -0.45 -17.16 -3.14
C SER A 150 -0.53 -17.86 -4.51
N PRO A 151 -0.62 -19.21 -4.58
CA PRO A 151 -0.83 -19.93 -5.83
C PRO A 151 -2.15 -19.62 -6.55
N GLN A 152 -3.05 -18.87 -5.90
CA GLN A 152 -4.32 -18.40 -6.45
C GLN A 152 -4.20 -17.01 -7.11
N ILE A 153 -3.05 -16.34 -6.97
CA ILE A 153 -2.75 -15.10 -7.68
C ILE A 153 -2.17 -15.47 -9.05
N HIS A 154 -2.88 -15.07 -10.11
CA HIS A 154 -2.51 -15.34 -11.50
C HIS A 154 -1.83 -14.14 -12.17
N ASP A 155 -1.00 -13.42 -11.41
CA ASP A 155 -0.29 -12.21 -11.81
C ASP A 155 1.20 -12.27 -11.43
N PHE A 156 2.01 -11.43 -12.07
CA PHE A 156 3.44 -11.34 -11.79
C PHE A 156 3.75 -10.53 -10.52
N PRO A 157 4.82 -10.88 -9.77
CA PRO A 157 5.24 -10.18 -8.56
C PRO A 157 5.37 -8.65 -8.66
N ASP A 158 5.69 -8.13 -9.84
CA ASP A 158 5.85 -6.69 -10.14
C ASP A 158 4.56 -5.99 -10.58
N HIS A 159 3.39 -6.61 -10.38
CA HIS A 159 2.09 -5.96 -10.57
C HIS A 159 1.81 -4.96 -9.44
N LEU A 160 1.44 -3.72 -9.77
CA LEU A 160 1.27 -2.62 -8.80
C LEU A 160 0.41 -2.98 -7.59
N ALA A 161 -0.73 -3.64 -7.80
CA ALA A 161 -1.59 -4.03 -6.68
C ALA A 161 -0.89 -4.99 -5.69
N ILE A 162 0.01 -5.85 -6.18
CA ILE A 162 0.79 -6.78 -5.34
C ILE A 162 1.90 -6.02 -4.62
N GLU A 163 2.58 -5.08 -5.31
CA GLU A 163 3.58 -4.21 -4.69
C GLU A 163 2.98 -3.33 -3.58
N LEU A 164 1.77 -2.77 -3.80
CA LEU A 164 1.05 -1.98 -2.80
C LEU A 164 0.54 -2.83 -1.61
N GLU A 165 0.06 -4.05 -1.84
CA GLU A 165 -0.27 -4.97 -0.73
C GLU A 165 0.98 -5.35 0.06
N PHE A 166 2.14 -5.51 -0.60
CA PHE A 166 3.40 -5.77 0.10
C PHE A 166 3.89 -4.54 0.89
N ALA A 167 3.68 -3.31 0.40
CA ALA A 167 3.90 -2.11 1.20
C ALA A 167 3.01 -2.13 2.47
N ALA A 168 1.74 -2.53 2.36
CA ALA A 168 0.85 -2.68 3.51
C ALA A 168 1.35 -3.75 4.51
N VAL A 169 1.95 -4.83 4.03
CA VAL A 169 2.60 -5.86 4.87
C VAL A 169 3.82 -5.30 5.63
N LEU A 170 4.64 -4.49 4.96
CA LEU A 170 5.78 -3.82 5.61
C LEU A 170 5.33 -2.85 6.72
N CYS A 171 4.24 -2.11 6.48
CA CYS A 171 3.64 -1.26 7.51
C CYS A 171 3.07 -2.05 8.71
N GLU A 172 2.58 -3.28 8.55
CA GLU A 172 2.22 -4.13 9.70
C GLU A 172 3.48 -4.52 10.50
N HIS A 173 4.55 -4.92 9.83
CA HIS A 173 5.83 -5.20 10.48
C HIS A 173 6.39 -3.99 11.23
N GLU A 174 6.18 -2.77 10.72
CA GLU A 174 6.57 -1.54 11.42
C GLU A 174 5.73 -1.37 12.70
N ALA A 175 4.41 -1.55 12.61
CA ALA A 175 3.52 -1.44 13.76
C ALA A 175 3.90 -2.42 14.88
N GLU A 176 4.18 -3.69 14.55
CA GLU A 176 4.70 -4.67 15.49
C GLU A 176 6.06 -4.28 16.08
N ALA A 177 6.98 -3.77 15.25
CA ALA A 177 8.31 -3.40 15.70
C ALA A 177 8.27 -2.29 16.75
N TRP A 178 7.47 -1.24 16.53
CA TRP A 178 7.27 -0.16 17.50
C TRP A 178 6.72 -0.68 18.83
N GLU A 179 5.80 -1.63 18.80
CA GLU A 179 5.22 -2.24 20.02
C GLU A 179 6.24 -3.05 20.84
N THR A 180 7.31 -3.57 20.22
CA THR A 180 8.37 -4.29 20.94
C THR A 180 9.39 -3.39 21.65
N THR A 181 9.43 -2.09 21.35
CA THR A 181 10.41 -1.11 21.89
C THR A 181 11.90 -1.42 21.65
N ILE A 182 12.23 -2.36 20.75
CA ILE A 182 13.61 -2.69 20.36
C ILE A 182 14.02 -1.80 19.18
N ALA A 183 14.89 -0.82 19.42
CA ALA A 183 15.29 0.19 18.43
C ALA A 183 15.90 -0.42 17.16
N GLU A 184 16.72 -1.47 17.29
CA GLU A 184 17.36 -2.16 16.16
C GLU A 184 16.33 -2.86 15.27
N ARG A 185 15.26 -3.43 15.86
CA ARG A 185 14.16 -4.06 15.11
C ARG A 185 13.38 -3.01 14.34
N VAL A 186 13.03 -1.89 14.97
CA VAL A 186 12.37 -0.75 14.32
C VAL A 186 13.22 -0.25 13.15
N ARG A 187 14.50 0.05 13.40
CA ARG A 187 15.44 0.52 12.37
C ARG A 187 15.50 -0.40 11.15
N ALA A 188 15.63 -1.72 11.38
CA ALA A 188 15.72 -2.70 10.31
C ALA A 188 14.44 -2.81 9.46
N VAL A 189 13.26 -2.61 10.07
CA VAL A 189 11.99 -2.58 9.34
C VAL A 189 11.84 -1.27 8.54
N LEU A 190 12.08 -0.12 9.16
CA LEU A 190 12.02 1.19 8.50
C LEU A 190 12.97 1.26 7.28
N GLN A 191 14.19 0.73 7.40
CA GLN A 191 15.15 0.63 6.30
C GLN A 191 14.62 -0.24 5.15
N ARG A 192 13.95 -1.35 5.46
CA ARG A 192 13.37 -2.26 4.45
C ARG A 192 12.18 -1.64 3.75
N GLU A 193 11.31 -0.97 4.50
CA GLU A 193 10.15 -0.29 3.95
C GLU A 193 10.56 0.82 3.00
N ARG A 194 11.49 1.69 3.43
CA ARG A 194 12.03 2.76 2.58
C ARG A 194 12.69 2.18 1.33
N TYR A 195 13.54 1.15 1.47
CA TYR A 195 14.20 0.51 0.32
C TYR A 195 13.19 -0.06 -0.68
N PHE A 196 12.12 -0.70 -0.21
CA PHE A 196 11.07 -1.24 -1.07
C PHE A 196 10.34 -0.12 -1.82
N LEU A 197 9.83 0.88 -1.09
CA LEU A 197 9.10 2.02 -1.67
C LEU A 197 9.96 2.81 -2.67
N GLU A 198 11.22 3.07 -2.36
CA GLU A 198 12.13 3.84 -3.21
C GLU A 198 12.49 3.10 -4.50
N ARG A 199 12.71 1.77 -4.43
CA ARG A 199 13.28 0.99 -5.55
C ARG A 199 12.24 0.27 -6.40
N PHE A 200 11.15 -0.20 -5.81
CA PHE A 200 10.19 -1.07 -6.48
C PHE A 200 8.91 -0.33 -6.88
N VAL A 201 8.42 0.61 -6.06
CA VAL A 201 7.17 1.34 -6.36
C VAL A 201 7.44 2.73 -6.94
N GLY A 202 8.13 3.59 -6.18
CA GLY A 202 8.38 4.99 -6.52
C GLY A 202 9.31 5.19 -7.74
N SER A 203 10.00 4.15 -8.18
CA SER A 203 10.90 4.18 -9.34
C SER A 203 10.17 4.22 -10.69
N TRP A 204 8.88 3.86 -10.74
CA TRP A 204 8.09 3.79 -11.98
C TRP A 204 6.66 4.31 -11.87
N LEU A 205 6.08 4.33 -10.66
CA LEU A 205 4.72 4.85 -10.42
C LEU A 205 4.47 6.28 -10.96
N PRO A 206 5.41 7.24 -10.92
CA PRO A 206 5.20 8.56 -11.52
C PRO A 206 4.91 8.54 -13.03
N GLU A 207 5.55 7.63 -13.78
CA GLU A 207 5.33 7.48 -15.22
C GLU A 207 3.99 6.78 -15.52
N LEU A 208 3.59 5.79 -14.71
CA LEU A 208 2.24 5.23 -14.78
C LEU A 208 1.17 6.32 -14.55
N ALA A 209 1.34 7.15 -13.53
CA ALA A 209 0.43 8.24 -13.22
C ALA A 209 0.34 9.24 -14.40
N HIS A 210 1.47 9.62 -15.00
CA HIS A 210 1.51 10.49 -16.17
C HIS A 210 0.71 9.93 -17.36
N ARG A 211 0.86 8.63 -17.67
CA ARG A 211 0.09 7.98 -18.75
C ARG A 211 -1.38 7.87 -18.44
N LEU A 212 -1.75 7.58 -17.19
CA LEU A 212 -3.16 7.49 -16.81
C LEU A 212 -3.89 8.81 -17.00
N VAL A 213 -3.26 9.96 -16.71
CA VAL A 213 -3.84 11.29 -17.01
C VAL A 213 -4.19 11.47 -18.50
N GLN A 214 -3.50 10.78 -19.42
CA GLN A 214 -3.73 10.87 -20.87
C GLN A 214 -4.78 9.89 -21.40
N HIS A 215 -5.06 8.80 -20.68
CA HIS A 215 -5.83 7.66 -21.20
C HIS A 215 -7.05 7.26 -20.35
N ASP A 216 -7.09 7.59 -19.06
CA ASP A 216 -8.19 7.23 -18.17
C ASP A 216 -9.38 8.17 -18.32
N THR A 217 -10.39 7.72 -19.06
CA THR A 217 -11.65 8.45 -19.28
C THR A 217 -12.58 8.48 -18.06
N THR A 218 -12.38 7.63 -17.06
CA THR A 218 -13.16 7.65 -15.81
C THR A 218 -12.62 8.68 -14.81
N GLY A 219 -11.34 9.02 -14.95
CA GLY A 219 -10.58 9.80 -13.99
C GLY A 219 -10.31 9.09 -12.65
N LEU A 220 -10.81 7.86 -12.44
CA LEU A 220 -10.63 7.13 -11.18
C LEU A 220 -9.20 6.58 -11.06
N TYR A 221 -8.68 5.94 -12.12
CA TYR A 221 -7.38 5.29 -12.11
C TYR A 221 -6.23 6.31 -12.11
N SER A 222 -6.39 7.40 -12.84
CA SER A 222 -5.48 8.56 -12.81
C SER A 222 -5.43 9.21 -11.43
N ALA A 223 -6.59 9.45 -10.79
CA ALA A 223 -6.64 9.93 -9.41
C ALA A 223 -6.05 8.91 -8.42
N ALA A 224 -6.28 7.61 -8.62
CA ALA A 224 -5.69 6.56 -7.78
C ALA A 224 -4.16 6.49 -7.90
N ALA A 225 -3.61 6.69 -9.10
CA ALA A 225 -2.17 6.69 -9.31
C ALA A 225 -1.49 7.94 -8.74
N ASP A 226 -2.11 9.11 -8.85
CA ASP A 226 -1.64 10.34 -8.19
C ASP A 226 -1.69 10.23 -6.66
N ALA A 227 -2.82 9.74 -6.11
CA ALA A 227 -2.98 9.44 -4.68
C ALA A 227 -1.94 8.42 -4.17
N SER A 228 -1.64 7.39 -4.97
CA SER A 228 -0.61 6.40 -4.66
C SER A 228 0.78 7.00 -4.65
N ASN A 229 1.12 7.81 -5.66
CA ASN A 229 2.42 8.48 -5.74
C ASN A 229 2.59 9.46 -4.56
N ALA A 230 1.57 10.25 -4.23
CA ALA A 230 1.60 11.18 -3.12
C ALA A 230 1.80 10.48 -1.76
N LEU A 231 1.16 9.32 -1.54
CA LEU A 231 1.40 8.51 -0.34
C LEU A 231 2.83 7.94 -0.31
N VAL A 232 3.32 7.39 -1.42
CA VAL A 232 4.69 6.85 -1.51
C VAL A 232 5.75 7.93 -1.24
N GLN A 233 5.61 9.13 -1.80
CA GLN A 233 6.56 10.22 -1.52
C GLN A 233 6.50 10.67 -0.05
N HIS A 234 5.29 10.82 0.51
CA HIS A 234 5.12 11.14 1.93
C HIS A 234 5.77 10.11 2.85
N ASP A 235 5.60 8.83 2.54
CA ASP A 235 6.16 7.74 3.33
C ASP A 235 7.69 7.68 3.22
N LEU A 236 8.29 8.00 2.07
CA LEU A 236 9.74 8.11 1.94
C LEU A 236 10.32 9.21 2.84
N ASP A 237 9.69 10.39 2.89
CA ASP A 237 10.07 11.49 3.78
C ASP A 237 9.87 11.13 5.26
N LEU A 238 8.73 10.51 5.59
CA LEU A 238 8.39 10.07 6.94
C LEU A 238 9.39 9.02 7.45
N LEU A 239 9.68 7.99 6.65
CA LEU A 239 10.63 6.93 6.99
C LEU A 239 12.05 7.48 7.14
N ALA A 240 12.45 8.48 6.34
CA ALA A 240 13.72 9.17 6.52
C ALA A 240 13.79 9.89 7.89
N ALA A 241 12.73 10.63 8.27
CA ALA A 241 12.66 11.32 9.56
C ALA A 241 12.61 10.33 10.75
N LEU A 242 11.87 9.22 10.63
CA LEU A 242 11.81 8.18 11.66
C LEU A 242 13.16 7.47 11.83
N LEU A 243 13.88 7.19 10.74
CA LEU A 243 15.22 6.61 10.80
C LEU A 243 16.21 7.53 11.50
N SER A 244 16.25 8.82 11.13
CA SER A 244 17.09 9.81 11.83
C SER A 244 16.79 9.85 13.33
N ARG A 245 15.51 9.84 13.71
CA ARG A 245 15.07 9.82 15.10
C ARG A 245 15.48 8.55 15.86
N VAL A 246 15.46 7.38 15.23
CA VAL A 246 15.88 6.13 15.87
C VAL A 246 17.39 6.14 16.11
N ASP A 247 18.17 6.63 15.13
CA ASP A 247 19.63 6.75 15.23
C ASP A 247 20.05 7.76 16.31
N GLU A 248 19.31 8.87 16.48
CA GLU A 248 19.51 9.85 17.57
C GLU A 248 19.28 9.28 18.98
N VAL A 249 18.37 8.31 19.13
CA VAL A 249 18.00 7.71 20.44
C VAL A 249 18.92 6.55 20.85
N GLN A 250 19.79 6.10 19.94
CA GLN A 250 20.81 5.07 20.20
C GLN A 250 22.19 5.64 20.59
N LEU A 251 22.33 6.97 20.68
CA LEU A 251 23.54 7.70 21.10
C LEU A 251 23.44 8.21 22.56
#